data_AF-A0A2T1HLU0-F1
#
_entry.id   AF-A0A2T1HLU0-F1
#
_cell.length_a   1.000
_cell.length_b   1.000
_cell.length_c   1.000
_cell.angle_alpha   90.00
_cell.angle_beta   90.00
_cell.angle_gamma   90.00
#
_symmetry.space_group_name_H-M   'P 1'
#
loop_
_entity.id
_entity.type
_entity.pdbx_description
1 polymer ?
#
loop_
_entity_poly.entity_id
_entity_poly.type
_entity_poly.pdbx_seq_one_letter_code
_entity_poly.pdbx_strand_id
1 'polypeptide(L)'
;MSAITITGLSRDILVALARGAAEHGDTIEDEARRVLQRLFGDTRGQAQQSWARRQMDLHRWSKMPSVRTSPIELLRVQRLDRDAMISERATLVLAS
;
A
#
# COMPACT_ATOMS: atom_id res chain seq x y z
N MET A 1 12.94 -24.53 11.15
CA MET A 1 13.50 -23.31 10.53
C MET A 1 14.14 -23.71 9.21
N SER A 2 13.74 -23.13 8.08
CA SER A 2 14.32 -23.47 6.77
C SER A 2 15.56 -22.63 6.51
N ALA A 3 16.71 -23.28 6.33
CA ALA A 3 17.94 -22.61 5.89
C ALA A 3 17.82 -22.22 4.41
N ILE A 4 18.29 -21.02 4.07
CA ILE A 4 18.38 -20.52 2.70
C ILE A 4 19.86 -20.30 2.37
N THR A 5 20.29 -20.84 1.24
CA THR A 5 21.65 -20.63 0.74
C THR A 5 21.64 -19.45 -0.21
N ILE A 6 22.51 -18.46 0.04
CA ILE A 6 22.70 -17.31 -0.86
C ILE A 6 24.02 -17.52 -1.60
N THR A 7 23.94 -17.74 -2.91
CA THR A 7 25.10 -17.93 -3.78
C THR A 7 25.40 -16.65 -4.56
N GLY A 8 26.65 -16.48 -5.01
CA GLY A 8 27.05 -15.35 -5.84
C GLY A 8 27.22 -14.01 -5.10
N LEU A 9 27.39 -14.03 -3.78
CA LEU A 9 27.75 -12.82 -3.04
C LEU A 9 29.12 -12.31 -3.48
N SER A 10 29.20 -11.01 -3.78
CA SER A 10 30.48 -10.39 -4.09
C SER A 10 31.38 -10.40 -2.84
N ARG A 11 32.69 -10.37 -3.07
CA ARG A 11 33.68 -10.32 -1.99
C ARG A 11 33.45 -9.12 -1.07
N ASP A 12 33.06 -7.98 -1.64
CA ASP A 12 32.80 -6.76 -0.88
C ASP A 12 31.63 -6.92 0.09
N ILE A 13 30.58 -7.63 -0.32
CA ILE A 13 29.43 -7.93 0.55
C ILE A 13 29.84 -8.86 1.69
N LEU A 14 30.66 -9.89 1.40
CA LEU A 14 31.17 -10.79 2.44
C LEU A 14 32.06 -10.06 3.45
N VAL A 15 32.90 -9.13 3.00
CA VAL A 15 33.74 -8.30 3.87
C VAL A 15 32.89 -7.37 4.73
N ALA A 16 31.86 -6.75 4.16
CA ALA A 16 30.95 -5.89 4.91
C ALA A 16 30.20 -6.67 6.00
N LEU A 17 29.70 -7.88 5.68
CA LEU A 17 29.03 -8.75 6.65
C LEU A 17 30.00 -9.22 7.75
N ALA A 18 31.23 -9.61 7.40
CA ALA A 18 32.24 -10.02 8.37
C ALA A 18 32.63 -8.89 9.32
N ARG A 19 32.72 -7.66 8.80
CA ARG A 19 32.98 -6.47 9.62
C ARG A 19 31.83 -6.18 10.57
N GLY A 20 30.59 -6.18 10.08
CA GLY A 20 29.41 -5.98 10.93
C GLY A 20 29.30 -7.05 12.02
N ALA A 21 29.55 -8.31 11.68
CA ALA A 21 29.57 -9.42 12.62
C ALA A 21 30.65 -9.20 13.72
N ALA A 22 31.85 -8.77 13.33
CA ALA A 22 32.92 -8.47 14.29
C ALA A 22 32.59 -7.27 15.21
N GLU A 23 31.93 -6.24 14.69
CA GLU A 23 31.51 -5.07 15.46
C GLU A 23 30.42 -5.42 16.50
N HIS A 24 29.55 -6.41 16.21
CA HIS A 24 28.48 -6.84 17.11
C HIS A 24 28.83 -8.06 17.98
N GLY A 25 29.99 -8.69 17.75
CA GLY A 25 30.36 -9.95 18.43
C GLY A 25 29.53 -11.15 17.99
N ASP A 26 28.93 -11.07 16.79
CA ASP A 26 28.00 -12.05 16.25
C ASP A 26 28.66 -12.91 15.16
N THR A 27 27.95 -13.94 14.70
CA THR A 27 28.36 -14.69 13.51
C THR A 27 28.00 -13.92 12.23
N ILE A 28 28.68 -14.24 11.12
CA ILE A 28 28.34 -13.71 9.80
C ILE A 28 26.88 -14.04 9.41
N GLU A 29 26.37 -15.20 9.85
CA GLU A 29 24.98 -15.58 9.61
C GLU A 29 24.01 -14.67 10.37
N ASP A 30 24.29 -14.36 11.63
CA ASP A 30 23.43 -13.52 12.45
C ASP A 30 23.43 -12.06 11.94
N GLU A 31 24.57 -11.55 11.49
CA GLU A 31 24.66 -10.24 10.84
C GLU A 31 23.88 -10.23 9.50
N ALA A 32 24.02 -11.29 8.69
CA ALA A 32 23.24 -11.43 7.45
C ALA A 32 21.73 -11.48 7.74
N ARG A 33 21.33 -12.20 8.79
CA ARG A 33 19.93 -12.26 9.24
C ARG A 33 19.43 -10.90 9.68
N ARG A 34 20.22 -10.15 10.44
CA ARG A 34 19.90 -8.79 10.90
C ARG A 34 19.73 -7.83 9.73
N VAL A 35 20.64 -7.85 8.78
CA VAL A 35 20.57 -7.02 7.56
C VAL A 35 19.33 -7.37 6.73
N LEU A 36 19.05 -8.66 6.52
CA LEU A 36 17.86 -9.09 5.79
C LEU A 36 16.58 -8.71 6.53
N GLN A 37 16.53 -8.83 7.85
CA GLN A 37 15.39 -8.37 8.65
C GLN A 37 15.20 -6.87 8.58
N ARG A 38 16.27 -6.08 8.55
CA ARG A 38 16.17 -4.62 8.38
C ARG A 38 15.66 -4.24 6.99
N LEU A 39 16.13 -4.93 5.95
CA LEU A 39 15.75 -4.65 4.57
C LEU A 39 14.31 -5.10 4.24
N PHE A 40 13.89 -6.24 4.78
CA PHE A 40 12.63 -6.91 4.39
C PHE A 40 11.60 -7.02 5.51
N GLY A 41 11.96 -6.68 6.75
CA GLY A 41 11.06 -6.71 7.90
C GLY A 41 9.90 -5.73 7.73
N ASP A 42 10.17 -4.52 7.26
CA ASP A 42 9.15 -3.51 6.98
C ASP A 42 8.32 -3.84 5.72
N THR A 43 8.95 -4.43 4.70
CA THR A 43 8.27 -4.72 3.43
C THR A 43 7.19 -5.79 3.60
N ARG A 44 7.42 -6.81 4.44
CA ARG A 44 6.39 -7.83 4.74
C ARG A 44 5.23 -7.25 5.55
N GLY A 45 5.51 -6.41 6.54
CA GLY A 45 4.49 -5.72 7.32
C GLY A 45 3.64 -4.78 6.47
N GLN A 46 4.26 -3.95 5.63
CA GLN A 46 3.56 -3.03 4.72
C GLN A 46 2.79 -3.78 3.62
N ALA A 47 3.36 -4.83 3.04
CA ALA A 47 2.67 -5.66 2.05
C ALA A 47 1.45 -6.36 2.66
N GLN A 48 1.58 -6.94 3.86
CA GLN A 48 0.46 -7.55 4.59
C GLN A 48 -0.63 -6.54 4.97
N GLN A 49 -0.25 -5.34 5.43
CA GLN A 49 -1.22 -4.27 5.71
C GLN A 49 -1.93 -3.79 4.45
N SER A 50 -1.22 -3.65 3.32
CA SER A 50 -1.81 -3.26 2.04
C SER A 50 -2.76 -4.33 1.48
N TRP A 51 -2.44 -5.60 1.71
CA TRP A 51 -3.30 -6.72 1.34
C TRP A 51 -4.53 -6.79 2.24
N ALA A 52 -4.36 -6.66 3.56
CA ALA A 52 -5.45 -6.63 4.53
C ALA A 52 -6.42 -5.46 4.29
N ARG A 53 -5.91 -4.25 3.97
CA ARG A 53 -6.75 -3.11 3.56
C ARG A 53 -7.57 -3.43 2.32
N ARG A 54 -6.95 -3.97 1.27
CA ARG A 54 -7.65 -4.37 0.04
C ARG A 54 -8.72 -5.44 0.30
N GLN A 55 -8.46 -6.41 1.18
CA GLN A 55 -9.46 -7.41 1.57
C GLN A 55 -10.61 -6.80 2.37
N MET A 56 -10.32 -5.85 3.28
CA MET A 56 -11.35 -5.11 4.01
C MET A 56 -12.22 -4.25 3.09
N ASP A 57 -11.61 -3.57 2.11
CA ASP A 57 -12.35 -2.80 1.10
C ASP A 57 -13.22 -3.71 0.25
N LEU A 58 -12.70 -4.84 -0.24
CA LEU A 58 -13.50 -5.82 -0.99
C LEU A 58 -14.66 -6.39 -0.14
N HIS A 59 -14.45 -6.64 1.15
CA HIS A 59 -15.52 -7.07 2.05
C HIS A 59 -16.54 -5.97 2.35
N ARG A 60 -16.10 -4.72 2.48
CA ARG A 60 -16.98 -3.56 2.66
C ARG A 60 -17.89 -3.36 1.46
N TRP A 61 -17.35 -3.56 0.25
CA TRP A 61 -18.08 -3.40 -0.99
C TRP A 61 -18.97 -4.61 -1.30
N SER A 62 -18.58 -5.83 -0.89
CA SER A 62 -19.44 -7.02 -1.01
C SER A 62 -20.58 -7.08 0.01
N LYS A 63 -20.50 -6.33 1.11
CA LYS A 63 -21.56 -6.17 2.10
C LYS A 63 -22.41 -4.90 1.93
N MET A 64 -22.11 -4.06 0.94
CA MET A 64 -23.04 -3.00 0.57
C MET A 64 -24.31 -3.67 0.05
N PRO A 65 -25.49 -3.43 0.65
CA PRO A 65 -26.73 -3.84 0.03
C PRO A 65 -26.71 -3.24 -1.36
N SER A 66 -26.85 -4.07 -2.40
CA SER A 66 -26.94 -3.59 -3.77
C SER A 66 -28.22 -2.77 -3.85
N VAL A 67 -28.14 -1.50 -3.51
CA VAL A 67 -29.18 -0.55 -3.86
C VAL A 67 -29.19 -0.61 -5.37
N ARG A 68 -30.24 -1.21 -5.93
CA ARG A 68 -30.52 -1.22 -7.36
C ARG A 68 -30.89 0.20 -7.80
N THR A 69 -30.06 1.18 -7.50
CA THR A 69 -30.16 2.48 -8.14
C THR A 69 -29.69 2.22 -9.55
N SER A 70 -30.66 2.15 -10.47
CA SER A 70 -30.38 1.98 -11.89
C SER A 70 -29.32 2.99 -12.30
N PRO A 71 -28.34 2.63 -13.16
CA PRO A 71 -27.37 3.59 -13.69
C PRO A 71 -28.02 4.88 -14.22
N ILE A 72 -29.28 4.80 -14.66
CA ILE A 72 -30.09 5.93 -15.11
C ILE A 72 -30.44 6.90 -13.96
N GLU A 73 -30.75 6.39 -12.76
CA GLU A 73 -31.07 7.22 -11.60
C GLU A 73 -29.84 7.94 -11.06
N LEU A 74 -28.69 7.28 -11.04
CA LEU A 74 -27.41 7.90 -10.67
C LEU A 74 -27.04 9.03 -11.65
N LEU A 75 -27.22 8.80 -12.95
CA LEU A 75 -27.01 9.84 -13.96
C LEU A 75 -28.02 10.98 -13.87
N ARG A 76 -29.25 10.71 -13.44
CA ARG A 76 -30.28 11.76 -13.24
C ARG A 76 -29.92 12.66 -12.06
N VAL A 77 -29.46 12.09 -10.93
CA VAL A 77 -29.01 12.86 -9.76
C VAL A 77 -27.80 13.73 -10.12
N GLN A 78 -26.78 13.16 -10.78
CA GLN A 78 -25.60 13.92 -11.20
C GLN A 78 -25.93 15.06 -12.18
N ARG A 79 -26.95 14.89 -13.04
CA ARG A 79 -27.42 15.96 -13.92
C ARG A 79 -28.11 17.08 -13.16
N LEU A 80 -28.96 16.75 -12.17
CA LEU A 80 -29.61 17.75 -11.33
C LEU A 80 -28.59 18.57 -10.54
N ASP A 81 -27.57 17.94 -9.97
CA ASP A 81 -26.52 18.65 -9.23
C ASP A 81 -25.71 19.58 -10.14
N ARG A 82 -25.39 19.12 -11.36
CA ARG A 82 -24.68 19.94 -12.35
C ARG A 82 -25.53 21.13 -12.81
N ASP A 83 -26.81 20.92 -13.07
CA ASP A 83 -27.70 21.96 -13.56
C ASP A 83 -28.00 22.99 -12.44
N ALA A 84 -28.07 22.55 -11.18
CA ALA A 84 -28.13 23.43 -10.00
C ALA A 84 -26.87 24.30 -9.84
N MET A 85 -25.68 23.70 -9.97
CA MET A 85 -24.40 24.44 -9.95
C MET A 85 -24.31 25.49 -11.07
N ILE A 86 -24.78 25.15 -12.29
CA ILE A 86 -24.76 26.09 -13.42
C ILE A 86 -25.73 27.25 -13.16
N SER A 87 -26.92 26.98 -12.63
CA SER A 87 -27.91 28.00 -12.29
C SER A 87 -27.42 28.96 -11.20
N GLU A 88 -26.81 28.43 -10.13
CA GLU A 88 -26.23 29.24 -9.04
C GLU A 88 -25.10 30.13 -9.55
N ARG A 89 -24.23 29.60 -10.41
CA ARG A 89 -23.15 30.36 -11.03
C ARG A 89 -23.64 31.42 -12.01
N ALA A 90 -24.71 31.16 -12.76
CA ALA A 90 -25.33 32.15 -13.64
C ALA A 90 -25.97 33.30 -12.87
N THR A 91 -26.56 33.01 -11.70
CA THR A 91 -27.17 34.02 -10.82
C THR A 91 -26.12 34.97 -10.23
N LEU A 92 -24.95 34.46 -9.83
CA LEU A 92 -23.82 35.26 -9.35
C LEU A 92 -23.23 36.21 -10.41
N VAL A 93 -23.18 35.77 -11.68
CA VAL A 93 -22.65 36.57 -12.80
C VAL A 93 -23.59 37.72 -13.19
N LEU A 94 -24.90 37.53 -13.06
CA LEU A 94 -25.90 38.58 -13.38
C LEU A 94 -26.10 39.61 -12.26
N ALA A 95 -25.59 39.34 -11.04
CA ALA A 95 -25.67 40.24 -9.90
C ALA A 95 -24.38 41.09 -9.69
N SER A 96 -23.38 40.93 -10.56
CA SER A 96 -22.12 41.70 -10.59
C SER A 96 -22.16 42.78 -11.67
#